data_AF-A0A524MIE1-F1
#
_entry.id   AF-A0A524MIE1-F1
#
_cell.length_a   1.000
_cell.length_b   1.000
_cell.length_c   1.000
_cell.angle_alpha   90.00
_cell.angle_beta   90.00
_cell.angle_gamma   90.00
#
_symmetry.space_group_name_H-M   'P 1'
#
loop_
_entity.id
_entity.type
_entity.pdbx_description
1 polymer ?
#
loop_
_entity_poly.entity_id
_entity_poly.type
_entity_poly.pdbx_seq_one_letter_code
_entity_poly.pdbx_strand_id
1 'polypeptide(L)' 'MSSDKKEPRSTIFDIDKEKNFPDWFGEICKVAELADIRYGVKGFTPFPPWSLMTMNNMFDILEEVL' A
#
# COMPACT_ATOMS: atom_id res chain seq x y z
N MET A 1 -27.59 -19.38 -16.65
CA MET A 1 -26.24 -18.95 -16.20
C MET A 1 -26.26 -17.44 -16.23
N SER A 2 -26.49 -16.80 -15.09
CA SER A 2 -26.64 -15.35 -15.03
C SER A 2 -25.25 -14.73 -15.09
N SER A 3 -24.93 -14.11 -16.23
CA SER A 3 -23.72 -13.33 -16.42
C SER A 3 -23.85 -12.05 -15.60
N ASP A 4 -23.35 -12.05 -14.36
CA ASP A 4 -23.20 -10.83 -13.56
C ASP A 4 -22.20 -9.91 -14.27
N LYS A 5 -22.72 -9.00 -15.09
CA LYS A 5 -21.97 -7.83 -15.56
C LYS A 5 -21.76 -6.90 -14.38
N LYS A 6 -20.66 -7.08 -13.65
CA LYS A 6 -20.16 -6.09 -12.70
C LYS A 6 -19.89 -4.79 -13.47
N GLU A 7 -20.61 -3.73 -13.10
CA GLU A 7 -20.31 -2.38 -13.57
C GLU A 7 -18.83 -2.04 -13.34
N PRO A 8 -18.20 -1.27 -14.24
CA PRO A 8 -16.80 -0.88 -14.08
C PRO A 8 -16.70 0.05 -12.87
N ARG A 9 -16.31 -0.51 -11.72
CA ARG A 9 -15.86 0.32 -10.60
C ARG A 9 -14.64 1.10 -11.10
N SER A 10 -14.60 2.39 -10.83
CA SER A 10 -13.38 3.19 -11.01
C SER A 10 -12.27 2.58 -10.16
N THR A 11 -11.44 1.73 -10.75
CA THR A 11 -10.28 1.14 -10.08
C THR A 11 -9.08 2.06 -10.26
N ILE A 12 -8.30 2.18 -9.20
CA ILE A 12 -7.11 3.04 -9.15
C ILE A 12 -5.99 2.46 -10.03
N PHE A 13 -5.87 1.13 -10.05
CA PHE A 13 -5.03 0.37 -10.99
C PHE A 13 -5.61 -1.05 -11.15
N ASP A 14 -5.22 -1.75 -12.22
CA ASP A 14 -5.69 -3.09 -12.57
C ASP A 14 -4.51 -4.10 -12.54
N ILE A 15 -4.14 -4.55 -11.34
CA ILE A 15 -3.13 -5.58 -11.12
C ILE A 15 -3.74 -6.64 -10.21
N ASP A 16 -3.67 -7.92 -10.61
CA ASP A 16 -4.16 -9.04 -9.81
C ASP A 16 -3.16 -9.36 -8.69
N LYS A 17 -3.57 -9.15 -7.45
CA LYS A 17 -2.76 -9.38 -6.24
C LYS A 17 -2.23 -10.80 -6.13
N GLU A 18 -3.04 -11.80 -6.48
CA GLU A 18 -2.69 -13.21 -6.28
C GLU A 18 -1.76 -13.71 -7.39
N LYS A 19 -1.91 -13.17 -8.60
CA LYS A 19 -1.06 -13.53 -9.75
C LYS A 19 0.23 -12.73 -9.84
N ASN A 20 0.24 -11.49 -9.35
CA ASN A 20 1.39 -10.61 -9.42
C ASN A 20 1.48 -9.71 -8.17
N PHE A 21 1.75 -10.34 -7.03
CA PHE A 21 1.90 -9.66 -5.74
C PHE A 21 2.98 -8.57 -5.73
N PRO A 22 4.19 -8.77 -6.29
CA PRO A 22 5.24 -7.75 -6.22
C PRO A 22 4.83 -6.42 -6.85
N ASP A 23 4.25 -6.46 -8.06
CA ASP A 23 3.84 -5.24 -8.75
C ASP A 23 2.59 -4.63 -8.11
N TRP A 24 1.65 -5.47 -7.66
CA TRP A 24 0.49 -5.01 -6.91
C TRP A 24 0.87 -4.27 -5.63
N PHE A 25 1.82 -4.83 -4.85
CA PHE A 25 2.27 -4.27 -3.59
C PHE A 25 3.05 -2.96 -3.81
N GLY A 26 3.92 -2.92 -4.83
CA GLY A 26 4.62 -1.70 -5.21
C GLY A 26 3.66 -0.57 -5.59
N GLU A 27 2.67 -0.86 -6.43
CA GLU A 27 1.74 0.16 -6.91
C GLU A 27 0.78 0.63 -5.80
N ILE A 28 0.27 -0.25 -4.93
CA ILE A 28 -0.58 0.20 -3.82
C ILE A 28 0.20 1.06 -2.82
N CYS A 29 1.44 0.72 -2.49
CA CYS A 29 2.27 1.51 -1.58
C CYS A 29 2.56 2.90 -2.14
N LYS A 30 2.71 3.02 -3.46
CA LYS A 30 2.91 4.29 -4.16
C LYS A 30 1.63 5.12 -4.21
N VAL A 31 0.50 4.54 -4.59
CA VAL A 31 -0.76 5.29 -4.75
C VAL A 31 -1.37 5.69 -3.40
N ALA A 32 -1.21 4.85 -2.37
CA ALA A 32 -1.66 5.18 -1.02
C ALA A 32 -0.68 6.07 -0.24
N GLU A 33 0.39 6.58 -0.89
CA GLU A 33 1.43 7.40 -0.27
C GLU A 33 2.03 6.76 1.00
N LEU A 34 2.22 5.43 0.97
CA LEU A 34 2.82 4.69 2.07
C LEU A 34 4.35 4.66 1.99
N ALA A 35 4.88 4.72 0.78
CA ALA A 35 6.32 4.65 0.52
C ALA A 35 6.69 5.48 -0.70
N ASP A 36 7.73 6.33 -0.57
CA ASP A 36 8.30 7.00 -1.73
C ASP A 36 9.44 6.18 -2.35
N ILE A 37 9.11 5.37 -3.35
CA ILE A 37 10.08 4.52 -4.06
C ILE A 37 11.05 5.29 -4.97
N ARG A 38 10.91 6.61 -5.10
CA ARG A 38 11.69 7.44 -6.03
C ARG A 38 13.01 7.96 -5.45
N TYR A 39 13.27 7.72 -4.17
CA TYR A 39 14.43 8.29 -3.46
C TYR A 39 15.79 7.90 -4.06
N GLY A 40 15.87 6.80 -4.82
CA GLY A 40 17.07 6.45 -5.60
C GLY A 40 18.18 5.75 -4.79
N VAL A 41 17.95 5.49 -3.50
CA VAL A 41 18.84 4.67 -2.66
C VAL A 41 18.17 3.32 -2.39
N LYS A 42 18.79 2.24 -2.86
CA LYS A 42 18.27 0.90 -2.68
C LYS A 42 18.18 0.56 -1.20
N GLY A 43 16.99 0.12 -0.76
CA GLY A 43 16.73 -0.26 0.63
C GLY A 43 16.45 0.93 1.56
N PHE A 44 16.45 2.16 1.05
CA PHE A 44 16.04 3.33 1.81
C PHE A 44 14.74 3.89 1.21
N THR A 45 13.65 3.66 1.94
CA THR A 45 12.30 4.08 1.54
C THR A 45 11.81 5.15 2.50
N PRO A 46 11.71 6.42 2.07
CA PRO A 46 11.04 7.45 2.84
C PRO A 46 9.57 7.09 3.09
N PHE A 47 9.13 7.30 4.34
CA PHE A 47 7.74 7.06 4.77
C PHE A 47 6.98 8.38 4.81
N PRO A 48 5.99 8.60 3.92
CA PRO A 48 5.15 9.81 3.95
C PRO A 48 4.25 9.85 5.19
N PRO A 49 3.56 10.98 5.45
CA PRO A 49 2.84 11.21 6.70
C PRO A 49 1.85 10.11 7.09
N TRP A 50 1.15 9.51 6.12
CA TRP A 50 0.19 8.45 6.39
C TRP A 50 0.83 7.16 6.92
N SER A 51 1.97 6.76 6.32
CA SER A 51 2.76 5.63 6.82
C SER A 51 3.36 5.94 8.18
N LEU A 52 3.91 7.15 8.35
CA LEU A 52 4.54 7.54 9.62
C LEU A 52 3.51 7.57 10.77
N MET A 53 2.32 8.12 10.53
CA MET A 53 1.22 8.12 11.49
C MET A 53 0.86 6.69 11.92
N THR A 54 0.72 5.78 10.96
CA THR A 54 0.39 4.37 11.23
C THR A 54 1.50 3.70 12.05
N MET A 55 2.76 3.92 11.69
CA MET A 55 3.91 3.39 12.43
C MET A 55 3.96 3.93 13.85
N ASN A 56 3.74 5.24 14.06
CA ASN A 56 3.70 5.82 15.40
C ASN A 56 2.61 5.19 16.26
N ASN A 57 1.38 5.04 15.74
CA ASN A 57 0.31 4.36 16.48
C ASN A 57 0.69 2.93 16.89
N MET A 58 1.41 2.20 16.02
CA MET A 58 1.88 0.85 16.34
C MET A 58 2.93 0.87 17.47
N PHE A 59 3.83 1.84 17.46
CA PHE A 59 4.83 2.02 18.51
C PHE A 59 4.20 2.50 19.82
N ASP A 60 3.25 3.43 19.78
CA ASP A 60 2.52 3.90 20.97
C ASP A 60 1.83 2.73 21.70
N ILE A 61 1.16 1.84 20.95
CA ILE A 61 0.52 0.63 21.51
C ILE A 61 1.58 -0.32 22.09
N LEU A 62 2.72 -0.49 21.42
CA LEU A 62 3.79 -1.35 21.90
C LEU A 62 4.39 -0.81 23.21
N GLU A 63 4.61 0.51 23.29
CA GLU A 63 5.15 1.20 24.46
C GLU A 63 4.16 1.20 25.63
N GLU A 64 2.85 1.23 25.38
CA GLU A 64 1.83 1.10 26.44
C GLU A 64 1.82 -0.30 27.07
N VAL A 65 2.14 -1.33 26.30
CA VAL A 65 2.08 -2.74 26.74
C VAL A 65 3.35 -3.21 27.45
N LEU A 66 4.50 -2.59 27.17
CA LEU A 66 5.81 -2.95 27.73
C LEU A 66 6.15 -2.19 29.02
#